data_AF-A0A8T5UXY8-F1
#
_entry.id   AF-A0A8T5UXY8-F1
#
_cell.length_a   1.000
_cell.length_b   1.000
_cell.length_c   1.000
_cell.angle_alpha   90.00
_cell.angle_beta   90.00
_cell.angle_gamma   90.00
#
_symmetry.space_group_name_H-M   'P 1'
#
loop_
_entity.id
_entity.type
_entity.pdbx_description
1 polymer ?
#
loop_
_entity_poly.entity_id
_entity_poly.type
_entity_poly.pdbx_seq_one_letter_code
_entity_poly.pdbx_strand_id
1 'polypeptide(L)'
;MITIKNAHVLYGENMDVRKSNIIIEDNEIVEVSEKLLKGRIIDGKGCVAAPSLINSHVHMGDSVAKDVGDGYPIDQIVKPPNGIKHRILAETSSQNIIDAMQSTIDLMFQTGTTTFVDFREGGFKGIDLLRKAAEGIPIRKIVLGRHESFYNSNNSSQLERTVEMILKSCDGIGLSGFGEIDDEVASTITEICRKESKLSSIHVAEYEELQMNSLELTGETEVERALKAGFDLLVHVTSPLNDDLKLISETGTPIVSCPRSNGSLGVGIPPLKEMLDLGISVSLGTDNLMFNSPNMFTEMEFALKITRAYYREYIPPVEVFKMATINPARALGLNIGTIEEGKLADIMLVSGLSGDPILSLINRTETQNINALIKEGNIVFER
;
A
#
# COMPACT_ATOMS: atom_id res chain seq x y z
N MET A 1 12.41 17.34 20.88
CA MET A 1 12.27 18.44 19.88
C MET A 1 13.39 18.39 18.86
N ILE A 2 13.02 18.38 17.58
CA ILE A 2 13.91 18.35 16.41
C ILE A 2 13.52 19.50 15.47
N THR A 3 14.49 20.07 14.76
CA THR A 3 14.25 21.02 13.68
C THR A 3 14.94 20.55 12.40
N ILE A 4 14.18 20.39 11.32
CA ILE A 4 14.74 20.27 9.96
C ILE A 4 14.85 21.69 9.40
N LYS A 5 16.07 22.15 9.13
CA LYS A 5 16.36 23.53 8.74
C LYS A 5 16.58 23.64 7.23
N ASN A 6 16.19 24.75 6.60
CA ASN A 6 16.58 25.12 5.23
C ASN A 6 16.20 24.13 4.10
N ALA A 7 15.21 23.26 4.30
CA ALA A 7 14.77 22.32 3.27
C ALA A 7 13.76 22.96 2.30
N HIS A 8 13.63 22.36 1.10
CA HIS A 8 12.44 22.55 0.26
C HIS A 8 11.35 21.61 0.77
N VAL A 9 10.41 22.14 1.54
CA VAL A 9 9.31 21.40 2.16
C VAL A 9 8.18 21.24 1.13
N LEU A 10 7.68 20.01 0.97
CA LEU A 10 6.41 19.75 0.30
C LEU A 10 5.28 19.93 1.32
N TYR A 11 4.69 21.13 1.35
CA TYR A 11 3.77 21.55 2.41
C TYR A 11 2.30 21.32 2.05
N GLY A 12 1.55 20.77 3.02
CA GLY A 12 0.10 20.60 2.96
C GLY A 12 -0.40 19.69 1.83
N GLU A 13 -1.71 19.70 1.64
CA GLU A 13 -2.45 18.79 0.73
C GLU A 13 -2.15 19.01 -0.77
N ASN A 14 -1.64 20.19 -1.12
CA ASN A 14 -1.25 20.53 -2.50
C ASN A 14 0.22 20.23 -2.80
N MET A 15 1.01 19.80 -1.80
CA MET A 15 2.46 19.61 -1.91
C MET A 15 3.18 20.89 -2.38
N ASP A 16 2.78 22.05 -1.85
CA ASP A 16 3.38 23.34 -2.19
C ASP A 16 4.87 23.34 -1.80
N VAL A 17 5.75 23.63 -2.76
CA VAL A 17 7.19 23.72 -2.49
C VAL A 17 7.49 25.02 -1.75
N ARG A 18 7.92 24.93 -0.50
CA ARG A 18 8.28 26.08 0.35
C ARG A 18 9.68 25.93 0.93
N LYS A 19 10.43 27.01 1.01
CA LYS A 19 11.71 27.00 1.71
C LYS A 19 11.48 27.38 3.17
N SER A 20 11.39 26.38 4.05
CA SER A 20 11.03 26.58 5.46
C SER A 20 11.82 25.64 6.38
N ASN A 21 11.72 25.88 7.68
CA ASN A 21 12.10 24.91 8.70
C ASN A 21 10.86 24.12 9.13
N ILE A 22 11.06 22.89 9.58
CA ILE A 22 10.02 22.03 10.16
C ILE A 22 10.41 21.78 11.61
N ILE A 23 9.53 22.14 12.55
CA ILE A 23 9.75 21.97 13.98
C ILE A 23 8.88 20.81 14.45
N ILE A 24 9.53 19.86 15.11
CA ILE A 24 8.92 18.62 15.57
C ILE A 24 9.06 18.56 17.08
N GLU A 25 7.94 18.43 17.78
CA GLU A 25 7.88 18.22 19.22
C GLU A 25 7.18 16.90 19.50
N ASP A 26 7.78 16.08 20.36
CA ASP A 26 7.40 14.69 20.56
C ASP A 26 7.26 13.92 19.22
N ASN A 27 6.03 13.59 18.82
CA ASN A 27 5.72 12.88 17.58
C ASN A 27 5.07 13.76 16.50
N GLU A 28 4.84 15.05 16.75
CA GLU A 28 4.04 15.93 15.91
C GLU A 28 4.86 17.07 15.27
N ILE A 29 4.43 17.48 14.08
CA ILE A 29 4.87 18.72 13.42
C ILE A 29 4.12 19.86 14.09
N VAL A 30 4.83 20.70 14.86
CA VAL A 30 4.21 21.80 15.60
C VAL A 30 4.25 23.13 14.84
N GLU A 31 5.20 23.29 13.92
CA GLU A 31 5.35 24.53 13.15
C GLU A 31 6.16 24.30 11.87
N VAL A 32 5.73 24.91 10.76
CA VAL A 32 6.51 25.03 9.52
C VAL A 32 6.76 26.51 9.21
N SER A 33 7.94 27.03 9.57
CA SER A 33 8.25 28.46 9.42
C SER A 33 9.74 28.74 9.15
N GLU A 34 10.06 29.94 8.67
CA GLU A 34 11.44 30.35 8.39
C GLU A 34 12.24 30.74 9.65
N LYS A 35 11.57 31.02 10.78
CA LYS A 35 12.17 31.79 11.88
C LYS A 35 12.63 30.95 13.07
N LEU A 36 11.96 29.84 13.36
CA LEU A 36 12.18 29.10 14.59
C LEU A 36 13.23 27.99 14.41
N LEU A 37 14.21 27.95 15.31
CA LEU A 37 15.19 26.86 15.42
C LEU A 37 15.29 26.44 16.89
N LYS A 38 14.91 25.20 17.20
CA LYS A 38 14.98 24.64 18.55
C LYS A 38 15.39 23.17 18.54
N GLY A 39 15.95 22.68 19.65
CA GLY A 39 16.30 21.28 19.82
C GLY A 39 17.43 20.80 18.90
N ARG A 40 17.40 19.53 18.50
CA ARG A 40 18.38 18.94 17.58
C ARG A 40 18.13 19.45 16.16
N ILE A 41 19.14 20.02 15.52
CA ILE A 41 19.03 20.61 14.18
C ILE A 41 19.58 19.64 13.13
N ILE A 42 18.78 19.34 12.11
CA ILE A 42 19.18 18.66 10.87
C ILE A 42 19.25 19.71 9.77
N ASP A 43 20.41 19.88 9.12
CA ASP A 43 20.55 20.84 8.00
C ASP A 43 20.07 20.21 6.69
N GLY A 44 18.86 20.59 6.26
CA GLY A 44 18.24 20.18 5.01
C GLY A 44 18.59 21.08 3.82
N LYS A 45 19.64 21.91 3.91
CA LYS A 45 20.08 22.74 2.78
C LYS A 45 20.35 21.87 1.55
N GLY A 46 19.69 22.21 0.44
CA GLY A 46 19.81 21.46 -0.82
C GLY A 46 19.01 20.15 -0.84
N CYS A 47 18.24 19.86 0.22
CA CYS A 47 17.35 18.72 0.31
C CYS A 47 15.88 19.14 0.08
N VAL A 48 15.06 18.14 -0.21
CA VAL A 48 13.60 18.19 -0.20
C VAL A 48 13.13 17.44 1.04
N ALA A 49 12.27 18.07 1.85
CA ALA A 49 11.57 17.42 2.94
C ALA A 49 10.17 17.05 2.45
N ALA A 50 9.86 15.75 2.47
CA ALA A 50 8.63 15.19 1.95
C ALA A 50 8.02 14.19 2.96
N PRO A 51 6.69 13.97 2.95
CA PRO A 51 6.10 12.88 3.73
C PRO A 51 6.75 11.55 3.37
N SER A 52 6.97 10.69 4.35
CA SER A 52 7.42 9.31 4.09
C SER A 52 6.39 8.53 3.28
N LEU A 53 6.87 7.54 2.52
CA LEU A 53 6.04 6.77 1.60
C LEU A 53 5.21 5.71 2.34
N ILE A 54 4.05 5.40 1.78
CA ILE A 54 3.13 4.37 2.25
C ILE A 54 2.95 3.34 1.14
N ASN A 55 3.27 2.08 1.44
CA ASN A 55 3.01 0.95 0.55
C ASN A 55 1.66 0.31 0.89
N SER A 56 0.65 0.57 0.07
CA SER A 56 -0.75 0.30 0.43
C SER A 56 -1.19 -1.13 0.21
N HIS A 57 -0.33 -1.96 -0.39
CA HIS A 57 -0.60 -3.37 -0.62
C HIS A 57 0.70 -4.13 -0.90
N VAL A 58 0.99 -5.13 -0.09
CA VAL A 58 2.11 -6.06 -0.25
C VAL A 58 1.73 -7.43 0.31
N HIS A 59 2.34 -8.50 -0.21
CA HIS A 59 2.27 -9.85 0.36
C HIS A 59 3.63 -10.25 0.96
N MET A 60 3.85 -9.97 2.24
CA MET A 60 5.16 -10.12 2.88
C MET A 60 5.67 -11.56 2.88
N GLY A 61 4.78 -12.55 2.88
CA GLY A 61 5.18 -13.97 2.93
C GLY A 61 5.95 -14.37 1.69
N ASP A 62 5.67 -13.70 0.58
CA ASP A 62 6.27 -13.97 -0.72
C ASP A 62 7.77 -13.64 -0.76
N SER A 63 8.29 -13.00 0.30
CA SER A 63 9.72 -12.74 0.51
C SER A 63 10.60 -14.00 0.39
N VAL A 64 10.06 -15.20 0.61
CA VAL A 64 10.80 -16.48 0.49
C VAL A 64 10.81 -17.07 -0.92
N ALA A 65 10.04 -16.50 -1.86
CA ALA A 65 9.81 -17.05 -3.19
C ALA A 65 10.20 -16.06 -4.32
N LYS A 66 11.16 -15.17 -4.05
CA LYS A 66 11.64 -14.17 -5.01
C LYS A 66 12.10 -14.84 -6.32
N ASP A 67 11.59 -14.30 -7.42
CA ASP A 67 11.78 -14.69 -8.82
C ASP A 67 11.37 -16.13 -9.17
N VAL A 68 10.64 -16.81 -8.28
CA VAL A 68 10.16 -18.17 -8.54
C VAL A 68 8.89 -18.14 -9.39
N GLY A 69 8.80 -19.03 -10.39
CA GLY A 69 7.60 -19.16 -11.21
C GLY A 69 7.52 -18.17 -12.37
N ASP A 70 8.59 -17.43 -12.67
CA ASP A 70 8.67 -16.61 -13.88
C ASP A 70 8.35 -17.45 -15.14
N GLY A 71 7.53 -16.87 -16.03
CA GLY A 71 7.03 -17.52 -17.24
C GLY A 71 5.87 -18.50 -17.07
N TYR A 72 5.34 -18.72 -15.86
CA TYR A 72 4.14 -19.53 -15.64
C TYR A 72 2.85 -18.65 -15.63
N PRO A 73 1.68 -19.24 -15.93
CA PRO A 73 0.39 -18.55 -15.74
C PRO A 73 0.12 -18.17 -14.28
N ILE A 74 -0.58 -17.04 -14.05
CA ILE A 74 -0.87 -16.47 -12.72
C ILE A 74 -1.53 -17.47 -11.77
N ASP A 75 -2.48 -18.26 -12.27
CA ASP A 75 -3.21 -19.27 -11.50
C ASP A 75 -2.29 -20.37 -10.94
N GLN A 76 -1.26 -20.75 -11.68
CA GLN A 76 -0.28 -21.75 -11.24
C GLN A 76 0.71 -21.19 -10.22
N ILE A 77 0.95 -19.87 -10.22
CA ILE A 77 1.93 -19.23 -9.35
C ILE A 77 1.28 -18.89 -8.00
N VAL A 78 0.21 -18.09 -8.01
CA VAL A 78 -0.27 -17.39 -6.81
C VAL A 78 -1.58 -17.92 -6.24
N LYS A 79 -2.39 -18.65 -7.03
CA LYS A 79 -3.75 -19.02 -6.59
C LYS A 79 -3.73 -20.08 -5.47
N PRO A 80 -4.36 -19.80 -4.32
CA PRO A 80 -4.65 -20.80 -3.30
C PRO A 80 -5.40 -22.04 -3.83
N PRO A 81 -5.24 -23.23 -3.20
CA PRO A 81 -4.23 -23.59 -2.19
C PRO A 81 -2.95 -24.20 -2.81
N ASN A 82 -2.92 -24.44 -4.12
CA ASN A 82 -1.91 -25.29 -4.78
C ASN A 82 -0.86 -24.51 -5.60
N GLY A 83 -1.01 -23.19 -5.75
CA GLY A 83 -0.03 -22.35 -6.42
C GLY A 83 1.38 -22.55 -5.86
N ILE A 84 2.40 -22.35 -6.70
CA ILE A 84 3.82 -22.49 -6.33
C ILE A 84 4.13 -21.72 -5.03
N LYS A 85 3.61 -20.50 -4.90
CA LYS A 85 3.69 -19.66 -3.70
C LYS A 85 3.27 -20.40 -2.43
N HIS A 86 2.08 -21.02 -2.44
CA HIS A 86 1.52 -21.68 -1.26
C HIS A 86 2.30 -22.91 -0.83
N ARG A 87 2.85 -23.67 -1.80
CA ARG A 87 3.71 -24.82 -1.50
C ARG A 87 5.02 -24.37 -0.85
N ILE A 88 5.68 -23.36 -1.40
CA ILE A 88 6.93 -22.82 -0.83
C ILE A 88 6.69 -22.30 0.58
N LEU A 89 5.62 -21.53 0.80
CA LEU A 89 5.26 -21.03 2.13
C LEU A 89 5.02 -22.15 3.15
N ALA A 90 4.38 -23.25 2.74
CA ALA A 90 4.10 -24.39 3.61
C ALA A 90 5.35 -25.21 3.94
N GLU A 91 6.29 -25.34 2.99
CA GLU A 91 7.53 -26.12 3.14
C GLU A 91 8.66 -25.34 3.82
N THR A 92 8.59 -24.00 3.82
CA THR A 92 9.63 -23.14 4.40
C THR A 92 9.53 -23.08 5.93
N SER A 93 10.67 -23.14 6.61
CA SER A 93 10.72 -23.02 8.07
C SER A 93 10.24 -21.64 8.54
N SER A 94 9.62 -21.58 9.72
CA SER A 94 9.16 -20.31 10.30
C SER A 94 10.28 -19.27 10.44
N GLN A 95 11.50 -19.71 10.78
CA GLN A 95 12.64 -18.80 10.93
C GLN A 95 13.04 -18.18 9.59
N ASN A 96 13.10 -18.98 8.52
CA ASN A 96 13.45 -18.47 7.20
C ASN A 96 12.39 -17.50 6.66
N ILE A 97 11.10 -17.74 6.95
CA ILE A 97 10.03 -16.79 6.61
C ILE A 97 10.21 -15.47 7.37
N ILE A 98 10.53 -15.53 8.67
CA ILE A 98 10.81 -14.34 9.48
C ILE A 98 12.00 -13.56 8.92
N ASP A 99 13.13 -14.22 8.68
CA ASP A 99 14.37 -13.58 8.20
C ASP A 99 14.17 -12.92 6.82
N ALA A 100 13.42 -13.59 5.93
CA ALA A 100 13.10 -13.06 4.61
C ALA A 100 12.17 -11.84 4.69
N MET A 101 11.14 -11.90 5.53
CA MET A 101 10.25 -10.75 5.78
C MET A 101 11.00 -9.58 6.41
N GLN A 102 11.86 -9.84 7.40
CA GLN A 102 12.66 -8.82 8.06
C GLN A 102 13.53 -8.07 7.06
N SER A 103 14.23 -8.81 6.17
CA SER A 103 15.05 -8.22 5.11
C SER A 103 14.24 -7.37 4.13
N THR A 104 13.01 -7.78 3.82
CA THR A 104 12.08 -7.02 2.96
C THR A 104 11.58 -5.75 3.67
N ILE A 105 11.30 -5.81 4.97
CA ILE A 105 10.90 -4.65 5.78
C ILE A 105 12.06 -3.65 5.85
N ASP A 106 13.28 -4.12 6.06
CA ASP A 106 14.48 -3.28 6.07
C ASP A 106 14.65 -2.56 4.72
N LEU A 107 14.38 -3.23 3.60
CA LEU A 107 14.41 -2.62 2.27
C LEU A 107 13.34 -1.53 2.10
N MET A 108 12.09 -1.78 2.54
CA MET A 108 11.04 -0.75 2.55
C MET A 108 11.49 0.48 3.34
N PHE A 109 12.02 0.26 4.53
CA PHE A 109 12.52 1.33 5.39
C PHE A 109 13.66 2.11 4.72
N GLN A 110 14.65 1.41 4.16
CA GLN A 110 15.78 2.02 3.44
C GLN A 110 15.37 2.79 2.19
N THR A 111 14.22 2.47 1.60
CA THR A 111 13.65 3.15 0.43
C THR A 111 12.60 4.21 0.81
N GLY A 112 12.56 4.62 2.07
CA GLY A 112 11.72 5.74 2.54
C GLY A 112 10.26 5.38 2.80
N THR A 113 9.91 4.09 2.79
CA THR A 113 8.58 3.59 3.18
C THR A 113 8.54 3.39 4.69
N THR A 114 7.64 4.10 5.39
CA THR A 114 7.48 4.00 6.85
C THR A 114 6.17 3.38 7.28
N THR A 115 5.27 3.11 6.32
CA THR A 115 4.00 2.41 6.55
C THR A 115 3.76 1.41 5.43
N PHE A 116 3.32 0.19 5.76
CA PHE A 116 2.85 -0.77 4.76
C PHE A 116 1.60 -1.52 5.21
N VAL A 117 0.82 -2.00 4.23
CA VAL A 117 -0.37 -2.84 4.43
C VAL A 117 -0.10 -4.24 3.89
N ASP A 118 0.04 -5.22 4.79
CA ASP A 118 0.30 -6.62 4.43
C ASP A 118 -0.99 -7.42 4.30
N PHE A 119 -1.17 -8.08 3.16
CA PHE A 119 -2.24 -9.04 2.92
C PHE A 119 -1.75 -10.41 3.34
N ARG A 120 -2.03 -10.73 4.60
CA ARG A 120 -1.35 -11.79 5.32
C ARG A 120 -2.11 -13.11 5.29
N GLU A 121 -1.66 -14.03 4.44
CA GLU A 121 -2.09 -15.44 4.48
C GLU A 121 -1.47 -16.21 5.65
N GLY A 122 -1.93 -17.44 5.88
CA GLY A 122 -1.41 -18.33 6.92
C GLY A 122 -2.15 -18.22 8.25
N GLY A 123 -3.32 -17.57 8.26
CA GLY A 123 -4.16 -17.38 9.44
C GLY A 123 -3.39 -16.78 10.62
N PHE A 124 -3.64 -17.33 11.81
CA PHE A 124 -2.99 -16.89 13.06
C PHE A 124 -1.47 -17.00 13.01
N LYS A 125 -0.94 -18.07 12.39
CA LYS A 125 0.50 -18.31 12.30
C LYS A 125 1.16 -17.25 11.42
N GLY A 126 0.60 -16.97 10.24
CA GLY A 126 1.13 -15.94 9.34
C GLY A 126 1.23 -14.58 10.03
N ILE A 127 0.18 -14.17 10.72
CA ILE A 127 0.14 -12.92 11.50
C ILE A 127 1.25 -12.88 12.56
N ASP A 128 1.44 -13.97 13.32
CA ASP A 128 2.51 -14.06 14.33
C ASP A 128 3.91 -13.98 13.72
N LEU A 129 4.14 -14.62 12.57
CA LEU A 129 5.42 -14.54 11.87
C LEU A 129 5.73 -13.12 11.40
N LEU A 130 4.76 -12.40 10.82
CA LEU A 130 4.94 -11.00 10.42
C LEU A 130 5.26 -10.12 11.63
N ARG A 131 4.56 -10.32 12.75
CA ARG A 131 4.81 -9.55 13.98
C ARG A 131 6.24 -9.71 14.47
N LYS A 132 6.77 -10.93 14.46
CA LYS A 132 8.17 -11.24 14.82
C LYS A 132 9.16 -10.62 13.82
N ALA A 133 8.88 -10.72 12.53
CA ALA A 133 9.75 -10.15 11.50
C ALA A 133 9.86 -8.62 11.56
N ALA A 134 8.79 -7.94 12.01
CA ALA A 134 8.75 -6.50 12.16
C ALA A 134 9.19 -6.01 13.56
N GLU A 135 9.62 -6.90 14.45
CA GLU A 135 10.00 -6.53 15.82
C GLU A 135 11.28 -5.68 15.81
N GLY A 136 11.25 -4.55 16.51
CA GLY A 136 12.41 -3.64 16.60
C GLY A 136 12.66 -2.74 15.39
N ILE A 137 11.91 -2.90 14.29
CA ILE A 137 12.01 -2.01 13.13
C ILE A 137 11.00 -0.85 13.28
N PRO A 138 11.42 0.42 13.18
CA PRO A 138 10.53 1.57 13.33
C PRO A 138 9.69 1.80 12.07
N ILE A 139 8.81 0.85 11.77
CA ILE A 139 7.88 0.88 10.65
C ILE A 139 6.46 0.58 11.14
N ARG A 140 5.48 1.30 10.59
CA ARG A 140 4.07 1.01 10.84
C ARG A 140 3.63 -0.12 9.92
N LYS A 141 3.06 -1.16 10.50
CA LYS A 141 2.48 -2.30 9.78
C LYS A 141 0.98 -2.32 10.02
N ILE A 142 0.21 -2.45 8.95
CA ILE A 142 -1.23 -2.71 8.99
C ILE A 142 -1.41 -4.12 8.45
N VAL A 143 -1.97 -5.00 9.27
CA VAL A 143 -2.09 -6.42 8.94
C VAL A 143 -3.51 -6.74 8.53
N LEU A 144 -3.73 -7.11 7.28
CA LEU A 144 -5.00 -7.62 6.79
C LEU A 144 -4.93 -9.14 6.74
N GLY A 145 -5.45 -9.81 7.77
CA GLY A 145 -5.33 -11.25 7.96
C GLY A 145 -6.26 -12.06 7.06
N ARG A 146 -5.80 -13.21 6.59
CA ARG A 146 -6.60 -14.19 5.83
C ARG A 146 -6.44 -15.59 6.42
N HIS A 147 -7.55 -16.15 6.91
CA HIS A 147 -7.60 -17.52 7.41
C HIS A 147 -8.08 -18.47 6.30
N GLU A 148 -7.52 -19.68 6.26
CA GLU A 148 -7.81 -20.67 5.21
C GLU A 148 -9.25 -21.18 5.24
N SER A 149 -9.91 -21.08 6.39
CA SER A 149 -11.32 -21.47 6.52
C SER A 149 -12.30 -20.50 5.86
N PHE A 150 -11.84 -19.37 5.32
CA PHE A 150 -12.70 -18.47 4.55
C PHE A 150 -13.05 -19.06 3.19
N TYR A 151 -12.12 -19.84 2.60
CA TYR A 151 -12.30 -20.42 1.29
C TYR A 151 -13.39 -21.50 1.29
N ASN A 152 -14.35 -21.40 0.37
CA ASN A 152 -15.46 -22.35 0.22
C ASN A 152 -16.19 -22.66 1.56
N SER A 153 -16.34 -21.66 2.42
CA SER A 153 -16.96 -21.82 3.73
C SER A 153 -18.46 -22.05 3.59
N ASN A 154 -18.94 -23.22 4.02
CA ASN A 154 -20.37 -23.57 4.02
C ASN A 154 -20.99 -23.53 5.43
N ASN A 155 -20.28 -22.98 6.42
CA ASN A 155 -20.71 -22.94 7.81
C ASN A 155 -20.55 -21.52 8.38
N SER A 156 -21.65 -20.75 8.34
CA SER A 156 -21.70 -19.35 8.76
C SER A 156 -21.25 -19.15 10.22
N SER A 157 -21.71 -19.98 11.16
CA SER A 157 -21.31 -19.86 12.57
C SER A 157 -19.82 -20.10 12.80
N GLN A 158 -19.20 -21.01 12.03
CA GLN A 158 -17.76 -21.21 12.08
C GLN A 158 -17.00 -20.04 11.44
N LEU A 159 -17.50 -19.51 10.32
CA LEU A 159 -16.94 -18.33 9.66
C LEU A 159 -16.91 -17.13 10.60
N GLU A 160 -18.07 -16.73 11.15
CA GLU A 160 -18.21 -15.60 12.07
C GLU A 160 -17.22 -15.70 13.23
N ARG A 161 -17.21 -16.85 13.92
CA ARG A 161 -16.29 -17.10 15.03
C ARG A 161 -14.83 -16.97 14.61
N THR A 162 -14.47 -17.44 13.41
CA THR A 162 -13.09 -17.37 12.94
C THR A 162 -12.69 -15.93 12.61
N VAL A 163 -13.57 -15.16 11.97
CA VAL A 163 -13.37 -13.73 11.67
C VAL A 163 -13.20 -12.94 12.96
N GLU A 164 -14.08 -13.12 13.95
CA GLU A 164 -13.96 -12.48 15.26
C GLU A 164 -12.66 -12.86 16.00
N MET A 165 -12.20 -14.10 15.87
CA MET A 165 -10.96 -14.55 16.50
C MET A 165 -9.73 -13.96 15.82
N ILE A 166 -9.66 -13.96 14.49
CA ILE A 166 -8.48 -13.46 13.77
C ILE A 166 -8.34 -11.94 13.91
N LEU A 167 -9.45 -11.19 13.93
CA LEU A 167 -9.46 -9.73 14.11
C LEU A 167 -8.88 -9.25 15.45
N LYS A 168 -8.81 -10.13 16.47
CA LYS A 168 -8.08 -9.84 17.71
C LYS A 168 -6.57 -9.71 17.51
N SER A 169 -6.06 -10.22 16.39
CA SER A 169 -4.63 -10.27 16.07
C SER A 169 -4.24 -9.44 14.85
N CYS A 170 -5.17 -8.76 14.19
CA CYS A 170 -4.88 -7.98 12.98
C CYS A 170 -5.69 -6.67 12.92
N ASP A 171 -5.43 -5.87 11.90
CA ASP A 171 -6.03 -4.56 11.69
C ASP A 171 -7.24 -4.61 10.73
N GLY A 172 -7.40 -5.74 10.05
CA GLY A 172 -8.51 -6.02 9.17
C GLY A 172 -8.41 -7.37 8.49
N ILE A 173 -9.24 -7.58 7.47
CA ILE A 173 -9.25 -8.77 6.62
C ILE A 173 -8.92 -8.38 5.18
N GLY A 174 -8.04 -9.15 4.53
CA GLY A 174 -7.64 -8.95 3.14
C GLY A 174 -7.91 -10.23 2.35
N LEU A 175 -8.79 -10.17 1.35
CA LEU A 175 -9.27 -11.34 0.59
C LEU A 175 -8.68 -11.38 -0.82
N SER A 176 -8.45 -12.61 -1.31
CA SER A 176 -7.84 -12.92 -2.62
C SER A 176 -8.74 -12.66 -3.83
N GLY A 177 -10.03 -12.42 -3.62
CA GLY A 177 -11.02 -12.21 -4.68
C GLY A 177 -12.19 -13.21 -4.62
N PHE A 178 -13.16 -13.03 -5.52
CA PHE A 178 -14.39 -13.81 -5.55
C PHE A 178 -14.26 -15.20 -6.19
N GLY A 179 -13.06 -15.56 -6.66
CA GLY A 179 -12.77 -16.92 -7.12
C GLY A 179 -12.73 -17.97 -5.99
N GLU A 180 -12.72 -17.54 -4.72
CA GLU A 180 -12.51 -18.41 -3.56
C GLU A 180 -13.57 -18.27 -2.46
N ILE A 181 -14.41 -17.24 -2.56
CA ILE A 181 -15.48 -16.94 -1.62
C ILE A 181 -16.74 -16.51 -2.36
N ASP A 182 -17.89 -16.73 -1.75
CA ASP A 182 -19.18 -16.23 -2.24
C ASP A 182 -19.56 -14.90 -1.58
N ASP A 183 -20.71 -14.35 -2.01
CA ASP A 183 -21.21 -13.06 -1.55
C ASP A 183 -21.66 -13.08 -0.08
N GLU A 184 -22.08 -14.24 0.43
CA GLU A 184 -22.47 -14.40 1.84
C GLU A 184 -21.24 -14.33 2.75
N VAL A 185 -20.15 -15.01 2.37
CA VAL A 185 -18.86 -14.92 3.05
C VAL A 185 -18.34 -13.48 3.01
N ALA A 186 -18.37 -12.83 1.84
CA ALA A 186 -17.93 -11.43 1.69
C ALA A 186 -18.72 -10.47 2.60
N SER A 187 -20.05 -10.59 2.60
CA SER A 187 -20.94 -9.73 3.39
C SER A 187 -20.76 -9.96 4.89
N THR A 188 -20.60 -11.21 5.31
CA THR A 188 -20.36 -11.56 6.72
C THR A 188 -19.04 -10.97 7.22
N ILE A 189 -17.97 -11.08 6.43
CA ILE A 189 -16.65 -10.54 6.79
C ILE A 189 -16.69 -9.02 6.92
N THR A 190 -17.24 -8.33 5.93
CA THR A 190 -17.33 -6.87 5.91
C THR A 190 -18.20 -6.33 7.04
N GLU A 191 -19.32 -6.99 7.36
CA GLU A 191 -20.17 -6.62 8.51
C GLU A 191 -19.42 -6.73 9.84
N ILE A 192 -18.69 -7.83 10.08
CA ILE A 192 -17.93 -8.02 11.31
C ILE A 192 -16.76 -7.02 11.39
N CYS A 193 -16.02 -6.81 10.29
CA CYS A 193 -14.97 -5.79 10.22
C CYS A 193 -15.51 -4.41 10.60
N ARG A 194 -16.65 -4.00 10.03
CA ARG A 194 -17.30 -2.73 10.34
C ARG A 194 -17.71 -2.63 11.81
N LYS A 195 -18.30 -3.68 12.37
CA LYS A 195 -18.70 -3.74 13.79
C LYS A 195 -17.50 -3.57 14.73
N GLU A 196 -16.36 -4.15 14.37
CA GLU A 196 -15.11 -4.08 15.15
C GLU A 196 -14.25 -2.83 14.82
N SER A 197 -14.71 -1.95 13.94
CA SER A 197 -13.94 -0.80 13.43
C SER A 197 -12.58 -1.21 12.85
N LYS A 198 -12.59 -2.28 12.05
CA LYS A 198 -11.44 -2.89 11.37
C LYS A 198 -11.60 -2.80 9.86
N LEU A 199 -10.49 -2.83 9.14
CA LEU A 199 -10.50 -2.73 7.68
C LEU A 199 -10.98 -4.04 7.03
N SER A 200 -11.56 -3.90 5.85
CA SER A 200 -11.87 -5.00 4.94
C SER A 200 -11.40 -4.63 3.53
N SER A 201 -10.66 -5.52 2.88
CA SER A 201 -10.17 -5.30 1.53
C SER A 201 -10.19 -6.57 0.69
N ILE A 202 -10.31 -6.41 -0.62
CA ILE A 202 -10.40 -7.52 -1.57
C ILE A 202 -9.74 -7.16 -2.90
N HIS A 203 -9.10 -8.15 -3.52
CA HIS A 203 -8.65 -8.08 -4.92
C HIS A 203 -9.85 -8.21 -5.87
N VAL A 204 -9.99 -7.27 -6.81
CA VAL A 204 -11.06 -7.29 -7.83
C VAL A 204 -10.56 -6.76 -9.16
N ALA A 205 -11.11 -7.29 -10.26
CA ALA A 205 -10.82 -6.81 -11.60
C ALA A 205 -9.31 -6.76 -11.92
N GLU A 206 -8.55 -7.74 -11.42
CA GLU A 206 -7.11 -7.83 -11.65
C GLU A 206 -6.80 -8.13 -13.13
N TYR A 207 -7.63 -8.95 -13.77
CA TYR A 207 -7.61 -9.20 -15.21
C TYR A 207 -9.02 -9.44 -15.75
N GLU A 208 -9.22 -9.14 -17.03
CA GLU A 208 -10.52 -9.13 -17.72
C GLU A 208 -11.31 -10.44 -17.57
N GLU A 209 -10.63 -11.59 -17.61
CA GLU A 209 -11.29 -12.90 -17.54
C GLU A 209 -12.02 -13.12 -16.20
N LEU A 210 -11.49 -12.65 -15.05
CA LEU A 210 -12.18 -12.76 -13.76
C LEU A 210 -13.49 -11.97 -13.75
N GLN A 211 -13.44 -10.77 -14.32
CA GLN A 211 -14.60 -9.88 -14.40
C GLN A 211 -15.68 -10.46 -15.31
N MET A 212 -15.30 -10.94 -16.48
CA MET A 212 -16.23 -11.62 -17.39
C MET A 212 -16.84 -12.87 -16.75
N ASN A 213 -16.01 -13.70 -16.09
CA ASN A 213 -16.50 -14.89 -15.40
C ASN A 213 -17.47 -14.55 -14.25
N SER A 214 -17.20 -13.52 -13.46
CA SER A 214 -18.13 -13.06 -12.41
C SER A 214 -19.45 -12.60 -13.03
N LEU A 215 -19.40 -11.80 -14.10
CA LEU A 215 -20.57 -11.27 -14.78
C LEU A 215 -21.42 -12.40 -15.39
N GLU A 216 -20.80 -13.40 -16.01
CA GLU A 216 -21.50 -14.56 -16.58
C GLU A 216 -22.16 -15.44 -15.51
N LEU A 217 -21.48 -15.67 -14.39
CA LEU A 217 -21.95 -16.58 -13.33
C LEU A 217 -22.99 -15.94 -12.41
N THR A 218 -22.85 -14.64 -12.13
CA THR A 218 -23.62 -13.95 -11.08
C THR A 218 -24.51 -12.83 -11.62
N GLY A 219 -24.23 -12.33 -12.83
CA GLY A 219 -24.86 -11.14 -13.37
C GLY A 219 -24.26 -9.83 -12.88
N GLU A 220 -23.23 -9.87 -12.02
CA GLU A 220 -22.54 -8.70 -11.46
C GLU A 220 -21.01 -8.84 -11.66
N THR A 221 -20.32 -7.73 -11.92
CA THR A 221 -18.85 -7.67 -11.94
C THR A 221 -18.28 -7.94 -10.54
N GLU A 222 -17.00 -8.30 -10.43
CA GLU A 222 -16.34 -8.41 -9.11
C GLU A 222 -16.35 -7.06 -8.37
N VAL A 223 -16.23 -5.95 -9.09
CA VAL A 223 -16.32 -4.60 -8.52
C VAL A 223 -17.70 -4.36 -7.92
N GLU A 224 -18.77 -4.61 -8.68
CA GLU A 224 -20.16 -4.46 -8.19
C GLU A 224 -20.40 -5.28 -6.92
N ARG A 225 -19.96 -6.55 -6.94
CA ARG A 225 -20.08 -7.46 -5.79
C ARG A 225 -19.31 -6.97 -4.57
N ALA A 226 -18.08 -6.45 -4.76
CA ALA A 226 -17.29 -5.91 -3.65
C ALA A 226 -17.91 -4.64 -3.06
N LEU A 227 -18.41 -3.73 -3.90
CA LEU A 227 -19.09 -2.52 -3.45
C LEU A 227 -20.38 -2.85 -2.68
N LYS A 228 -21.14 -3.85 -3.15
CA LYS A 228 -22.38 -4.32 -2.51
C LYS A 228 -22.13 -5.00 -1.16
N ALA A 229 -21.07 -5.80 -1.05
CA ALA A 229 -20.61 -6.35 0.23
C ALA A 229 -20.15 -5.24 1.19
N GLY A 230 -19.63 -4.14 0.66
CA GLY A 230 -19.22 -2.97 1.44
C GLY A 230 -17.81 -3.09 1.98
N PHE A 231 -16.88 -3.54 1.13
CA PHE A 231 -15.43 -3.49 1.41
C PHE A 231 -14.94 -2.04 1.48
N ASP A 232 -13.95 -1.79 2.36
CA ASP A 232 -13.37 -0.47 2.57
C ASP A 232 -12.32 -0.12 1.49
N LEU A 233 -11.65 -1.12 0.92
CA LEU A 233 -10.55 -0.96 -0.03
C LEU A 233 -10.62 -2.00 -1.16
N LEU A 234 -10.52 -1.55 -2.41
CA LEU A 234 -10.44 -2.44 -3.58
C LEU A 234 -9.00 -2.48 -4.12
N VAL A 235 -8.46 -3.67 -4.37
CA VAL A 235 -7.09 -3.82 -4.91
C VAL A 235 -7.13 -4.17 -6.40
N HIS A 236 -6.19 -3.60 -7.14
CA HIS A 236 -5.99 -3.65 -8.60
C HIS A 236 -6.92 -2.74 -9.39
N VAL A 237 -8.15 -3.19 -9.66
CA VAL A 237 -9.07 -2.53 -10.60
C VAL A 237 -8.37 -2.25 -11.94
N THR A 238 -7.64 -3.25 -12.44
CA THR A 238 -6.86 -3.17 -13.68
C THR A 238 -7.75 -3.26 -14.91
N SER A 239 -8.79 -4.10 -14.84
CA SER A 239 -9.72 -4.40 -15.94
C SER A 239 -11.18 -4.14 -15.51
N PRO A 240 -11.55 -2.91 -15.10
CA PRO A 240 -12.95 -2.58 -14.80
C PRO A 240 -13.81 -2.77 -16.05
N LEU A 241 -15.07 -3.18 -15.87
CA LEU A 241 -16.05 -3.34 -16.94
C LEU A 241 -17.24 -2.41 -16.73
N ASN A 242 -18.03 -2.18 -17.79
CA ASN A 242 -19.28 -1.42 -17.72
C ASN A 242 -19.09 -0.05 -17.02
N ASP A 243 -19.89 0.22 -15.98
CA ASP A 243 -19.87 1.45 -15.18
C ASP A 243 -19.04 1.30 -13.88
N ASP A 244 -18.18 0.28 -13.74
CA ASP A 244 -17.43 -0.01 -12.51
C ASP A 244 -16.70 1.21 -11.94
N LEU A 245 -15.94 1.95 -12.77
CA LEU A 245 -15.22 3.14 -12.31
C LEU A 245 -16.16 4.25 -11.84
N LYS A 246 -17.32 4.38 -12.48
CA LYS A 246 -18.33 5.36 -12.08
C LYS A 246 -18.96 4.97 -10.75
N LEU A 247 -19.28 3.68 -10.56
CA LEU A 247 -19.79 3.16 -9.28
C LEU A 247 -18.78 3.38 -8.15
N ILE A 248 -17.49 3.10 -8.39
CA ILE A 248 -16.45 3.35 -7.38
C ILE A 248 -16.35 4.85 -7.03
N SER A 249 -16.45 5.73 -8.02
CA SER A 249 -16.47 7.18 -7.80
C SER A 249 -17.69 7.60 -6.97
N GLU A 250 -18.88 7.06 -7.27
CA GLU A 250 -20.13 7.36 -6.57
C GLU A 250 -20.14 6.85 -5.12
N THR A 251 -19.56 5.69 -4.84
CA THR A 251 -19.43 5.16 -3.46
C THR A 251 -18.30 5.81 -2.68
N GLY A 252 -17.33 6.42 -3.37
CA GLY A 252 -16.12 6.97 -2.76
C GLY A 252 -15.16 5.90 -2.22
N THR A 253 -15.31 4.65 -2.66
CA THR A 253 -14.47 3.54 -2.18
C THR A 253 -13.04 3.70 -2.70
N PRO A 254 -12.01 3.81 -1.83
CA PRO A 254 -10.64 3.95 -2.27
C PRO A 254 -10.11 2.68 -2.96
N ILE A 255 -9.23 2.89 -3.94
CA ILE A 255 -8.55 1.84 -4.69
C ILE A 255 -7.07 1.78 -4.31
N VAL A 256 -6.48 0.59 -4.27
CA VAL A 256 -5.04 0.38 -4.33
C VAL A 256 -4.66 -0.21 -5.68
N SER A 257 -3.89 0.52 -6.48
CA SER A 257 -3.39 0.05 -7.77
C SER A 257 -1.96 -0.46 -7.64
N CYS A 258 -1.63 -1.54 -8.37
CA CYS A 258 -0.32 -2.19 -8.30
C CYS A 258 0.32 -2.33 -9.70
N PRO A 259 0.55 -1.23 -10.45
CA PRO A 259 0.91 -1.30 -11.87
C PRO A 259 2.13 -2.16 -12.19
N ARG A 260 3.16 -2.20 -11.34
CA ARG A 260 4.33 -3.06 -11.57
C ARG A 260 3.99 -4.54 -11.46
N SER A 261 3.17 -4.92 -10.48
CA SER A 261 2.70 -6.30 -10.36
C SER A 261 1.87 -6.71 -11.57
N ASN A 262 0.96 -5.83 -11.99
CA ASN A 262 0.14 -6.08 -13.18
C ASN A 262 0.99 -6.23 -14.46
N GLY A 263 2.04 -5.41 -14.59
CA GLY A 263 3.02 -5.52 -15.66
C GLY A 263 3.83 -6.82 -15.62
N SER A 264 4.31 -7.23 -14.43
CA SER A 264 5.06 -8.48 -14.25
C SER A 264 4.22 -9.72 -14.54
N LEU A 265 2.94 -9.70 -14.20
CA LEU A 265 2.00 -10.80 -14.41
C LEU A 265 1.33 -10.78 -15.80
N GLY A 266 1.57 -9.72 -16.59
CA GLY A 266 1.01 -9.60 -17.94
C GLY A 266 -0.51 -9.42 -17.98
N VAL A 267 -1.11 -8.91 -16.90
CA VAL A 267 -2.58 -8.82 -16.73
C VAL A 267 -3.17 -7.47 -17.18
N GLY A 268 -2.34 -6.52 -17.59
CA GLY A 268 -2.78 -5.24 -18.16
C GLY A 268 -2.17 -4.03 -17.45
N ILE A 269 -2.71 -2.85 -17.77
CA ILE A 269 -2.31 -1.56 -17.20
C ILE A 269 -3.55 -0.95 -16.55
N PRO A 270 -3.53 -0.64 -15.24
CA PRO A 270 -4.68 -0.02 -14.59
C PRO A 270 -5.02 1.34 -15.21
N PRO A 271 -6.31 1.68 -15.40
CA PRO A 271 -6.74 2.91 -16.05
C PRO A 271 -6.62 4.13 -15.12
N LEU A 272 -5.41 4.40 -14.62
CA LEU A 272 -5.13 5.42 -13.60
C LEU A 272 -5.58 6.82 -14.01
N LYS A 273 -5.51 7.16 -15.30
CA LYS A 273 -5.97 8.46 -15.78
C LYS A 273 -7.50 8.60 -15.64
N GLU A 274 -8.25 7.58 -16.03
CA GLU A 274 -9.71 7.60 -15.92
C GLU A 274 -10.14 7.65 -14.46
N MET A 275 -9.46 6.90 -13.58
CA MET A 275 -9.68 6.99 -12.13
C MET A 275 -9.47 8.41 -11.60
N LEU A 276 -8.37 9.08 -12.02
CA LEU A 276 -8.08 10.46 -11.64
C LEU A 276 -9.12 11.45 -12.18
N ASP A 277 -9.52 11.31 -13.46
CA ASP A 277 -10.53 12.17 -14.09
C ASP A 277 -11.90 12.06 -13.40
N LEU A 278 -12.21 10.87 -12.84
CA LEU A 278 -13.42 10.60 -12.05
C LEU A 278 -13.28 10.96 -10.56
N GLY A 279 -12.13 11.49 -10.14
CA GLY A 279 -11.89 11.88 -8.75
C GLY A 279 -11.78 10.70 -7.77
N ILE A 280 -11.49 9.49 -8.26
CA ILE A 280 -11.33 8.30 -7.42
C ILE A 280 -10.04 8.43 -6.59
N SER A 281 -10.13 8.13 -5.29
CA SER A 281 -8.96 8.10 -4.41
C SER A 281 -8.12 6.85 -4.67
N VAL A 282 -7.06 7.00 -5.45
CA VAL A 282 -6.13 5.91 -5.77
C VAL A 282 -4.90 5.94 -4.87
N SER A 283 -4.52 4.80 -4.33
CA SER A 283 -3.24 4.57 -3.65
C SER A 283 -2.38 3.60 -4.47
N LEU A 284 -1.06 3.59 -4.23
CA LEU A 284 -0.15 2.63 -4.85
C LEU A 284 0.25 1.52 -3.86
N GLY A 285 0.43 0.31 -4.39
CA GLY A 285 0.99 -0.83 -3.68
C GLY A 285 1.96 -1.61 -4.57
N THR A 286 2.92 -2.30 -3.97
CA THR A 286 3.92 -3.09 -4.70
C THR A 286 3.52 -4.54 -4.90
N ASP A 287 2.52 -5.00 -4.14
CA ASP A 287 1.89 -6.31 -4.25
C ASP A 287 2.90 -7.48 -4.07
N ASN A 288 3.06 -8.31 -5.09
CA ASN A 288 3.69 -9.60 -4.99
C ASN A 288 5.23 -9.50 -4.98
N LEU A 289 5.83 -9.84 -3.84
CA LEU A 289 7.28 -9.83 -3.64
C LEU A 289 8.03 -10.90 -4.43
N MET A 290 7.32 -11.86 -5.04
CA MET A 290 7.94 -12.82 -5.96
C MET A 290 8.53 -12.09 -7.16
N PHE A 291 7.88 -11.05 -7.68
CA PHE A 291 8.31 -10.40 -8.92
C PHE A 291 8.70 -8.93 -8.76
N ASN A 292 8.33 -8.31 -7.63
CA ASN A 292 8.59 -6.90 -7.40
C ASN A 292 9.25 -6.65 -6.05
N SER A 293 10.36 -5.92 -6.07
CA SER A 293 10.89 -5.30 -4.86
C SER A 293 9.88 -4.29 -4.29
N PRO A 294 9.74 -4.18 -2.95
CA PRO A 294 8.78 -3.30 -2.29
C PRO A 294 9.27 -1.84 -2.26
N ASN A 295 9.74 -1.33 -3.40
CA ASN A 295 10.28 0.01 -3.54
C ASN A 295 9.24 0.95 -4.16
N MET A 296 8.72 1.85 -3.34
CA MET A 296 7.70 2.83 -3.75
C MET A 296 8.21 3.89 -4.73
N PHE A 297 9.52 4.19 -4.77
CA PHE A 297 10.06 5.07 -5.82
C PHE A 297 9.88 4.43 -7.20
N THR A 298 10.24 3.15 -7.33
CA THR A 298 10.09 2.40 -8.58
C THR A 298 8.61 2.21 -8.94
N GLU A 299 7.73 2.01 -7.94
CA GLU A 299 6.27 1.94 -8.16
C GLU A 299 5.73 3.25 -8.75
N MET A 300 6.04 4.39 -8.13
CA MET A 300 5.62 5.71 -8.63
C MET A 300 6.19 6.01 -10.02
N GLU A 301 7.46 5.70 -10.25
CA GLU A 301 8.10 5.93 -11.55
C GLU A 301 7.42 5.14 -12.66
N PHE A 302 7.16 3.85 -12.40
CA PHE A 302 6.47 2.98 -13.34
C PHE A 302 5.04 3.45 -13.59
N ALA A 303 4.26 3.71 -12.52
CA ALA A 303 2.89 4.22 -12.61
C ALA A 303 2.80 5.50 -13.44
N LEU A 304 3.70 6.47 -13.21
CA LEU A 304 3.73 7.73 -13.97
C LEU A 304 4.03 7.49 -15.45
N LYS A 305 5.07 6.70 -15.76
CA LYS A 305 5.53 6.50 -17.14
C LYS A 305 4.57 5.63 -17.94
N ILE A 306 4.05 4.55 -17.36
CA ILE A 306 3.15 3.62 -18.06
C ILE A 306 1.81 4.29 -18.36
N THR A 307 1.27 5.08 -17.43
CA THR A 307 0.03 5.83 -17.65
C THR A 307 0.20 6.85 -18.77
N ARG A 308 1.30 7.62 -18.77
CA ARG A 308 1.61 8.57 -19.84
C ARG A 308 1.78 7.87 -21.20
N ALA A 309 2.44 6.71 -21.22
CA ALA A 309 2.64 5.94 -22.45
C ALA A 309 1.32 5.40 -23.01
N TYR A 310 0.46 4.87 -22.15
CA TYR A 310 -0.83 4.29 -22.52
C TYR A 310 -1.79 5.35 -23.04
N TYR A 311 -2.01 6.44 -22.29
CA TYR A 311 -2.95 7.50 -22.66
C TYR A 311 -2.37 8.54 -23.63
N ARG A 312 -1.04 8.58 -23.81
CA ARG A 312 -0.33 9.61 -24.60
C ARG A 312 -0.60 11.03 -24.14
N GLU A 313 -0.78 11.21 -22.83
CA GLU A 313 -1.13 12.47 -22.21
C GLU A 313 -0.21 12.81 -21.03
N TYR A 314 -0.21 14.07 -20.61
CA TYR A 314 0.52 14.52 -19.43
C TYR A 314 -0.25 14.18 -18.16
N ILE A 315 0.37 13.39 -17.29
CA ILE A 315 -0.10 13.15 -15.92
C ILE A 315 0.71 14.01 -14.95
N PRO A 316 0.09 14.87 -14.12
CA PRO A 316 0.81 15.66 -13.11
C PRO A 316 1.53 14.76 -12.10
N PRO A 317 2.85 14.92 -11.89
CA PRO A 317 3.63 14.11 -10.94
C PRO A 317 3.10 14.17 -9.50
N VAL A 318 2.52 15.30 -9.10
CA VAL A 318 1.93 15.49 -7.77
C VAL A 318 0.80 14.50 -7.50
N GLU A 319 -0.01 14.14 -8.50
CA GLU A 319 -1.09 13.18 -8.33
C GLU A 319 -0.54 11.78 -8.06
N VAL A 320 0.53 11.37 -8.75
CA VAL A 320 1.19 10.08 -8.46
C VAL A 320 1.86 10.08 -7.09
N PHE A 321 2.49 11.19 -6.69
CA PHE A 321 3.10 11.29 -5.36
C PHE A 321 2.05 11.21 -4.23
N LYS A 322 0.86 11.80 -4.44
CA LYS A 322 -0.29 11.66 -3.52
C LYS A 322 -0.74 10.22 -3.36
N MET A 323 -0.68 9.39 -4.41
CA MET A 323 -1.02 7.96 -4.33
C MET A 323 -0.09 7.17 -3.40
N ALA A 324 1.11 7.68 -3.09
CA ALA A 324 2.05 7.05 -2.17
C ALA A 324 2.15 7.76 -0.80
N THR A 325 1.35 8.80 -0.55
CA THR A 325 1.42 9.64 0.66
C THR A 325 0.04 10.01 1.20
N ILE A 326 -0.63 10.98 0.60
CA ILE A 326 -1.91 11.55 1.06
C ILE A 326 -3.06 10.55 0.94
N ASN A 327 -3.24 9.96 -0.23
CA ASN A 327 -4.38 9.10 -0.53
C ASN A 327 -4.42 7.87 0.38
N PRO A 328 -3.32 7.11 0.55
CA PRO A 328 -3.33 5.99 1.48
C PRO A 328 -3.44 6.42 2.94
N ALA A 329 -2.85 7.55 3.35
CA ALA A 329 -3.03 8.05 4.71
C ALA A 329 -4.50 8.31 5.03
N ARG A 330 -5.24 8.93 4.10
CA ARG A 330 -6.69 9.17 4.23
C ARG A 330 -7.48 7.87 4.24
N ALA A 331 -7.21 6.98 3.29
CA ALA A 331 -7.90 5.70 3.16
C ALA A 331 -7.74 4.82 4.42
N LEU A 332 -6.60 4.94 5.11
CA LEU A 332 -6.28 4.20 6.33
C LEU A 332 -6.62 4.97 7.62
N GLY A 333 -7.16 6.20 7.52
CA GLY A 333 -7.47 7.04 8.69
C GLY A 333 -6.26 7.48 9.51
N LEU A 334 -5.08 7.60 8.89
CA LEU A 334 -3.83 7.93 9.56
C LEU A 334 -3.55 9.44 9.53
N ASN A 335 -3.05 9.98 10.64
CA ASN A 335 -2.67 11.39 10.76
C ASN A 335 -1.25 11.68 10.21
N ILE A 336 -0.94 11.15 9.02
CA ILE A 336 0.33 11.29 8.28
C ILE A 336 0.04 11.71 6.83
N GLY A 337 1.05 11.64 5.95
CA GLY A 337 0.87 11.81 4.50
C GLY A 337 1.03 13.24 4.00
N THR A 338 1.06 14.23 4.90
CA THR A 338 1.36 15.64 4.62
C THR A 338 2.38 16.19 5.62
N ILE A 339 3.10 17.24 5.23
CA ILE A 339 3.87 18.07 6.15
C ILE A 339 3.07 19.35 6.40
N GLU A 340 2.42 19.40 7.54
CA GLU A 340 1.67 20.56 8.05
C GLU A 340 1.49 20.41 9.56
N GLU A 341 1.14 21.51 10.22
CA GLU A 341 0.96 21.56 11.67
C GLU A 341 -0.11 20.58 12.16
N GLY A 342 0.18 19.87 13.26
CA GLY A 342 -0.70 18.88 13.88
C GLY A 342 -0.65 17.48 13.26
N LYS A 343 0.14 17.27 12.20
CA LYS A 343 0.41 15.92 11.64
C LYS A 343 1.51 15.20 12.41
N LEU A 344 1.46 13.87 12.41
CA LEU A 344 2.57 13.05 12.89
C LEU A 344 3.79 13.23 11.98
N ALA A 345 4.96 13.33 12.59
CA ALA A 345 6.22 13.55 11.91
C ALA A 345 6.78 12.25 11.30
N ASP A 346 6.20 11.86 10.16
CA ASP A 346 6.68 10.80 9.26
C ASP A 346 7.26 11.46 8.00
N ILE A 347 8.54 11.80 8.04
CA ILE A 347 9.21 12.68 7.07
C ILE A 347 10.45 12.01 6.51
N MET A 348 10.61 12.06 5.19
CA MET A 348 11.88 11.81 4.52
C MET A 348 12.56 13.11 4.11
N LEU A 349 13.86 13.19 4.38
CA LEU A 349 14.72 14.25 3.88
C LEU A 349 15.59 13.65 2.77
N VAL A 350 15.40 14.13 1.54
CA VAL A 350 16.10 13.60 0.36
C VAL A 350 16.91 14.67 -0.34
N SER A 351 18.02 14.29 -0.97
CA SER A 351 18.82 15.21 -1.78
C SER A 351 18.00 15.79 -2.93
N GLY A 352 18.08 17.11 -3.16
CA GLY A 352 17.44 17.77 -4.30
C GLY A 352 18.23 17.52 -5.58
N LEU A 353 17.69 16.72 -6.51
CA LEU A 353 18.40 16.31 -7.73
C LEU A 353 17.97 17.08 -8.99
N SER A 354 16.94 17.92 -8.90
CA SER A 354 16.48 18.77 -10.02
C SER A 354 15.70 19.99 -9.54
N GLY A 355 15.38 20.91 -10.46
CA GLY A 355 14.54 22.08 -10.19
C GLY A 355 13.05 21.78 -9.98
N ASP A 356 12.60 20.55 -10.27
CA ASP A 356 11.24 20.06 -9.96
C ASP A 356 11.36 19.01 -8.84
N PRO A 357 11.07 19.37 -7.57
CA PRO A 357 11.23 18.46 -6.43
C PRO A 357 10.39 17.20 -6.52
N ILE A 358 9.14 17.31 -6.97
CA ILE A 358 8.19 16.18 -7.01
C ILE A 358 8.54 15.25 -8.15
N LEU A 359 8.79 15.78 -9.35
CA LEU A 359 9.22 14.94 -10.47
C LEU A 359 10.58 14.30 -10.20
N SER A 360 11.47 14.98 -9.46
CA SER A 360 12.75 14.40 -9.03
C SER A 360 12.56 13.23 -8.08
N LEU A 361 11.65 13.35 -7.10
CA LEU A 361 11.31 12.26 -6.19
C LEU A 361 10.88 11.00 -6.94
N ILE A 362 10.16 11.18 -8.05
CA ILE A 362 9.65 10.04 -8.84
C ILE A 362 10.70 9.49 -9.81
N ASN A 363 11.41 10.34 -10.56
CA ASN A 363 12.26 9.90 -11.68
C ASN A 363 13.74 9.71 -11.34
N ARG A 364 14.21 10.22 -10.19
CA ARG A 364 15.66 10.35 -9.92
C ARG A 364 16.07 9.89 -8.54
N THR A 365 15.16 9.92 -7.57
CA THR A 365 15.50 9.55 -6.20
C THR A 365 15.68 8.05 -6.08
N GLU A 366 16.84 7.67 -5.57
CA GLU A 366 17.18 6.30 -5.18
C GLU A 366 17.50 6.26 -3.67
N THR A 367 17.69 5.06 -3.13
CA THR A 367 18.00 4.82 -1.70
C THR A 367 19.19 5.65 -1.20
N GLN A 368 20.22 5.87 -2.04
CA GLN A 368 21.37 6.67 -1.65
C GLN A 368 21.06 8.16 -1.48
N ASN A 369 19.94 8.65 -2.00
CA ASN A 369 19.56 10.06 -1.89
C ASN A 369 18.76 10.38 -0.64
N ILE A 370 18.36 9.39 0.15
CA ILE A 370 17.75 9.62 1.47
C ILE A 370 18.86 10.02 2.44
N ASN A 371 18.74 11.22 2.99
CA ASN A 371 19.68 11.80 3.96
C ASN A 371 19.22 11.56 5.40
N ALA A 372 17.91 11.61 5.65
CA ALA A 372 17.33 11.29 6.95
C ALA A 372 15.90 10.75 6.82
N LEU A 373 15.50 9.92 7.78
CA LEU A 373 14.11 9.51 7.98
C LEU A 373 13.71 9.81 9.42
N ILE A 374 12.55 10.45 9.55
CA ILE A 374 11.89 10.73 10.81
C ILE A 374 10.59 9.94 10.82
N LYS A 375 10.35 9.18 11.89
CA LYS A 375 9.14 8.38 12.08
C LYS A 375 8.59 8.64 13.46
N GLU A 376 7.33 9.09 13.54
CA GLU A 376 6.69 9.52 14.79
C GLU A 376 7.59 10.44 15.61
N GLY A 377 8.23 11.40 14.92
CA GLY A 377 9.12 12.39 15.50
C GLY A 377 10.49 11.87 15.95
N ASN A 378 10.81 10.60 15.75
CA ASN A 378 12.12 10.04 16.05
C ASN A 378 12.98 10.00 14.79
N ILE A 379 14.23 10.46 14.89
CA ILE A 379 15.23 10.25 13.83
C ILE A 379 15.63 8.78 13.85
N VAL A 380 15.15 8.04 12.86
CA VAL A 380 15.34 6.60 12.74
C VAL A 380 16.44 6.27 11.74
N PHE A 381 16.85 7.25 10.94
CA PHE A 381 17.99 7.18 10.04
C PHE A 381 18.52 8.59 9.75
N GLU A 382 19.84 8.79 9.74
CA GLU A 382 20.52 10.03 9.35
C GLU A 382 21.93 9.69 8.85
N ARG A 383 22.37 10.32 7.76
CA ARG A 383 23.71 10.14 7.15
C ARG A 383 24.64 11.32 7.35
#